data_AF-A0A9Q9Y216-F1
#
_entry.id   AF-A0A9Q9Y216-F1
#
_cell.length_a   1.000
_cell.length_b   1.000
_cell.length_c   1.000
_cell.angle_alpha   90.00
_cell.angle_beta   90.00
_cell.angle_gamma   90.00
#
_symmetry.space_group_name_H-M   'P 1'
#
loop_
_entity.id
_entity.type
_entity.pdbx_description
1 polymer ?
#
loop_
_entity_poly.entity_id
_entity_poly.type
_entity_poly.pdbx_seq_one_letter_code
_entity_poly.pdbx_strand_id
1 'polypeptide(L)'
;MGAGPGGNNAAAGIAQSQSRAMIAAAACRRDSYNKLYYKEAEHERRGRKRRARLVVAVEEAFTHIHRMQEEEQKKASSDVMDSREAAEAIFPSMARALQKYLHTTRQQHLHSMESIQQHLVFCITNNMTPKAFLESYLTTGPTLQYGKDRWLARQWTLISEASVTSGLKDGTIFLLKFIDFSLVVTSKKIPYIQLAEEFIDPKTAV
;
A
#
# COMPACT_ATOMS: atom_id res chain seq x y z
N MET A 1 -34.99 -43.98 -58.04
CA MET A 1 -34.44 -44.40 -56.73
C MET A 1 -32.93 -44.17 -56.80
N GLY A 2 -32.24 -43.39 -55.98
CA GLY A 2 -32.57 -42.47 -54.90
C GLY A 2 -31.27 -41.71 -54.59
N ALA A 3 -31.33 -40.40 -54.38
CA ALA A 3 -30.19 -39.57 -54.03
C ALA A 3 -29.92 -39.69 -52.52
N GLY A 4 -28.69 -40.08 -52.13
CA GLY A 4 -28.28 -40.21 -50.74
C GLY A 4 -27.71 -38.90 -50.18
N PRO A 5 -28.11 -38.45 -48.97
CA PRO A 5 -27.64 -37.20 -48.39
C PRO A 5 -26.33 -37.42 -47.60
N GLY A 6 -25.19 -37.06 -48.19
CA GLY A 6 -23.88 -37.07 -47.52
C GLY A 6 -23.41 -35.66 -47.16
N GLY A 7 -23.88 -35.09 -46.05
CA GLY A 7 -23.49 -33.73 -45.65
C GLY A 7 -23.56 -33.36 -44.17
N ASN A 8 -24.27 -34.11 -43.32
CA ASN A 8 -24.65 -33.59 -41.99
C ASN A 8 -23.71 -33.96 -40.82
N ASN A 9 -22.73 -34.84 -41.03
CA ASN A 9 -21.90 -35.34 -39.91
C ASN A 9 -20.72 -34.42 -39.53
N ALA A 10 -20.24 -33.57 -40.44
CA ALA A 10 -19.10 -32.68 -40.17
C ALA A 10 -19.48 -31.48 -39.28
N ALA A 11 -20.68 -30.90 -39.49
CA ALA A 11 -21.15 -29.75 -38.72
C ALA A 11 -21.47 -30.11 -37.25
N ALA A 12 -22.01 -31.31 -37.00
CA ALA A 12 -22.30 -31.80 -35.65
C ALA A 12 -21.02 -32.01 -34.81
N GLY A 13 -19.95 -32.53 -35.43
CA GLY A 13 -18.66 -32.72 -34.77
C GLY A 13 -17.98 -31.40 -34.39
N ILE A 14 -18.09 -30.37 -35.22
CA ILE A 14 -17.54 -29.03 -34.95
C ILE A 14 -18.31 -28.34 -33.82
N ALA A 15 -19.65 -28.40 -33.80
CA ALA A 15 -20.47 -27.83 -32.73
C ALA A 15 -20.21 -28.50 -31.37
N GLN A 16 -20.03 -29.82 -31.35
CA GLN A 16 -19.73 -30.58 -30.13
C GLN A 16 -18.28 -30.34 -29.64
N SER A 17 -17.34 -30.15 -30.55
CA SER A 17 -15.96 -29.72 -30.25
C SER A 17 -15.91 -28.30 -29.68
N GLN A 18 -16.62 -27.35 -30.29
CA GLN A 18 -16.72 -25.96 -29.81
C GLN A 18 -17.39 -25.87 -28.44
N SER A 19 -18.46 -26.65 -28.19
CA SER A 19 -19.12 -26.73 -26.88
C SER A 19 -18.17 -27.26 -25.80
N ARG A 20 -17.41 -28.34 -26.10
CA ARG A 20 -16.37 -28.87 -25.20
C ARG A 20 -15.26 -27.85 -24.93
N ALA A 21 -14.81 -27.12 -25.95
CA ALA A 21 -13.80 -26.08 -25.81
C ALA A 21 -14.30 -24.90 -24.95
N MET A 22 -15.57 -24.51 -25.06
CA MET A 22 -16.18 -23.47 -24.21
C MET A 22 -16.32 -23.92 -22.75
N ILE A 23 -16.69 -25.18 -22.50
CA ILE A 23 -16.76 -25.76 -21.14
C ILE A 23 -15.36 -25.85 -20.53
N ALA A 24 -14.36 -26.29 -21.29
CA ALA A 24 -12.96 -26.31 -20.86
C ALA A 24 -12.43 -24.90 -20.58
N ALA A 25 -12.72 -23.91 -21.43
CA ALA A 25 -12.35 -22.52 -21.22
C ALA A 25 -13.05 -21.89 -20.00
N ALA A 26 -14.32 -22.25 -19.75
CA ALA A 26 -15.04 -21.82 -18.55
C ALA A 26 -14.48 -22.47 -17.26
N ALA A 27 -14.07 -23.75 -17.32
CA ALA A 27 -13.35 -24.42 -16.24
C ALA A 27 -12.00 -23.76 -15.96
N CYS A 28 -11.21 -23.46 -17.01
CA CYS A 28 -9.94 -22.73 -16.86
C CYS A 28 -10.12 -21.31 -16.29
N ARG A 29 -11.20 -20.60 -16.65
CA ARG A 29 -11.53 -19.28 -16.07
C ARG A 29 -11.92 -19.38 -14.59
N ARG A 30 -12.62 -20.45 -14.19
CA ARG A 30 -12.98 -20.72 -12.79
C ARG A 30 -11.76 -21.14 -11.95
N ASP A 31 -10.87 -21.95 -12.51
CA ASP A 31 -9.58 -22.32 -11.91
C ASP A 31 -8.64 -21.12 -11.76
N SER A 32 -8.70 -20.15 -12.68
CA SER A 32 -7.95 -18.89 -12.59
C SER A 32 -8.35 -18.08 -11.34
N TYR A 33 -9.64 -18.02 -11.00
CA TYR A 33 -10.12 -17.33 -9.80
C TYR A 33 -9.72 -18.05 -8.51
N ASN A 34 -9.89 -19.38 -8.46
CA ASN A 34 -9.42 -20.18 -7.32
C ASN A 34 -7.92 -20.04 -7.10
N LYS A 35 -7.13 -20.04 -8.18
CA LYS A 35 -5.68 -19.85 -8.12
C LYS A 35 -5.28 -18.46 -7.61
N LEU A 36 -6.00 -17.41 -8.01
CA LEU A 36 -5.80 -16.06 -7.48
C LEU A 36 -6.12 -15.99 -5.99
N TYR A 37 -7.25 -16.57 -5.57
CA TYR A 37 -7.65 -16.66 -4.17
C TYR A 37 -6.60 -17.36 -3.31
N TYR A 38 -6.11 -18.54 -3.71
CA TYR A 38 -5.06 -19.25 -2.96
C TYR A 38 -3.74 -18.48 -2.96
N LYS A 39 -3.38 -17.83 -4.07
CA LYS A 39 -2.18 -16.99 -4.15
C LYS A 39 -2.26 -15.81 -3.20
N GLU A 40 -3.42 -15.15 -3.10
CA GLU A 40 -3.66 -14.03 -2.21
C GLU A 40 -3.66 -14.46 -0.74
N ALA A 41 -4.35 -15.55 -0.40
CA ALA A 41 -4.34 -16.14 0.94
C ALA A 41 -2.93 -16.56 1.37
N GLU A 42 -2.12 -17.13 0.47
CA GLU A 42 -0.72 -17.41 0.75
C GLU A 42 0.10 -16.14 0.96
N HIS A 43 -0.13 -15.08 0.18
CA HIS A 43 0.54 -13.80 0.36
C HIS A 43 0.21 -13.19 1.72
N GLU A 44 -1.05 -13.20 2.12
CA GLU A 44 -1.50 -12.69 3.42
C GLU A 44 -0.91 -13.52 4.57
N ARG A 45 -0.89 -14.85 4.44
CA ARG A 45 -0.26 -15.76 5.41
C ARG A 45 1.25 -15.51 5.54
N ARG A 46 1.94 -15.25 4.41
CA ARG A 46 3.36 -14.85 4.41
C ARG A 46 3.55 -13.51 5.14
N GLY A 47 2.69 -12.53 4.87
CA GLY A 47 2.69 -11.23 5.55
C GLY A 47 2.56 -11.36 7.07
N ARG A 48 1.53 -12.08 7.55
CA ARG A 48 1.30 -12.33 8.98
C ARG A 48 2.48 -13.04 9.65
N LYS A 49 3.02 -14.09 9.02
CA LYS A 49 4.18 -14.83 9.55
C LYS A 49 5.43 -13.95 9.65
N ARG A 50 5.66 -13.06 8.68
CA ARG A 50 6.80 -12.13 8.70
C ARG A 50 6.61 -11.03 9.74
N ARG A 51 5.40 -10.48 9.88
CA ARG A 51 5.05 -9.51 10.92
C ARG A 51 5.35 -10.07 12.31
N ALA A 52 4.87 -11.28 12.62
CA ALA A 52 5.11 -11.90 13.92
C ALA A 52 6.61 -12.07 14.22
N ARG A 53 7.39 -12.50 13.23
CA ARG A 53 8.86 -12.64 13.37
C ARG A 53 9.57 -11.31 13.58
N LEU A 54 9.10 -10.25 12.90
CA LEU A 54 9.65 -8.91 13.06
C LEU A 54 9.37 -8.36 14.46
N VAL A 55 8.15 -8.53 14.97
CA VAL A 55 7.78 -8.10 16.33
C VAL A 55 8.70 -8.73 17.36
N VAL A 56 8.86 -10.06 17.33
CA VAL A 56 9.72 -10.79 18.28
C VAL A 56 11.18 -10.31 18.19
N ALA A 57 11.73 -10.19 16.98
CA ALA A 57 13.12 -9.79 16.81
C ALA A 57 13.41 -8.37 17.33
N VAL A 58 12.45 -7.44 17.17
CA VAL A 58 12.60 -6.07 17.69
C VAL A 58 12.42 -6.04 19.21
N GLU A 59 11.48 -6.79 19.77
CA GLU A 59 11.31 -6.90 21.23
C GLU A 59 12.56 -7.47 21.91
N GLU A 60 13.15 -8.53 21.34
CA GLU A 60 14.41 -9.11 21.83
C GLU A 60 15.57 -8.10 21.75
N ALA A 61 15.69 -7.37 20.66
CA ALA A 61 16.75 -6.39 20.48
C ALA A 61 16.64 -5.19 21.44
N PHE A 62 15.44 -4.68 21.70
CA PHE A 62 15.24 -3.63 22.69
C PHE A 62 15.45 -4.13 24.13
N THR A 63 15.13 -5.40 24.40
CA THR A 63 15.50 -6.03 25.67
C THR A 63 17.01 -6.09 25.84
N HIS A 64 17.76 -6.34 24.76
CA HIS A 64 19.23 -6.30 24.78
C HIS A 64 19.77 -4.90 25.11
N ILE A 65 19.18 -3.83 24.55
CA ILE A 65 19.55 -2.44 24.89
C ILE A 65 19.38 -2.16 26.39
N HIS A 66 18.22 -2.53 26.95
CA HIS A 66 17.95 -2.29 28.38
C HIS A 66 18.93 -3.05 29.28
N ARG A 67 19.29 -4.29 28.94
CA ARG A 67 20.30 -5.06 29.69
C ARG A 67 21.68 -4.43 29.60
N MET A 68 22.09 -3.96 28.43
CA MET A 68 23.36 -3.25 28.26
C MET A 68 23.39 -1.95 29.09
N GLN A 69 22.32 -1.17 29.07
CA GLN A 69 22.20 0.06 29.89
C GLN A 69 22.24 -0.23 31.40
N GLU A 70 21.60 -1.31 31.86
CA GLU A 70 21.67 -1.73 33.28
C GLU A 70 23.06 -2.21 33.70
N GLU A 71 23.78 -2.92 32.81
CA GLU A 71 25.15 -3.40 33.07
C GLU A 71 26.15 -2.24 33.14
N GLU A 72 25.97 -1.20 32.31
CA GLU A 72 26.78 0.02 32.36
C GLU A 72 26.47 0.89 33.58
N GLN A 73 25.20 1.04 33.95
CA GLN A 73 24.83 1.76 35.18
C GLN A 73 25.44 1.13 36.44
N LYS A 74 25.56 -0.20 36.49
CA LYS A 74 26.18 -0.93 37.60
C LYS A 74 27.71 -0.76 37.66
N LYS A 75 28.37 -0.36 36.57
CA LYS A 75 29.83 -0.21 36.49
C LYS A 75 30.36 1.16 36.93
N ALA A 76 29.50 2.11 37.32
CA ALA A 76 29.89 3.44 37.82
C ALA A 76 30.87 4.22 36.92
N SER A 77 31.01 3.83 35.65
CA SER A 77 31.74 4.58 34.63
C SER A 77 30.78 5.56 33.99
N SER A 78 31.03 6.84 34.20
CA SER A 78 30.33 7.99 33.62
C SER A 78 30.61 8.11 32.11
N ASP A 79 30.33 7.05 31.34
CA ASP A 79 30.26 7.15 29.90
C ASP A 79 28.89 6.62 29.48
N VAL A 80 28.02 7.54 29.12
CA VAL A 80 26.68 7.22 28.59
C VAL A 80 26.94 6.62 27.21
N MET A 81 26.75 5.31 27.01
CA MET A 81 26.92 4.69 25.70
C MET A 81 26.21 5.53 24.63
N ASP A 82 26.94 5.86 23.57
CA ASP A 82 26.39 6.65 22.47
C ASP A 82 25.17 5.89 21.91
N SER A 83 24.02 6.55 21.84
CA SER A 83 22.78 5.95 21.34
C SER A 83 22.95 5.36 19.94
N ARG A 84 23.91 5.89 19.18
CA ARG A 84 24.34 5.37 17.87
C ARG A 84 25.06 4.02 17.98
N GLU A 85 25.98 3.85 18.92
CA GLU A 85 26.70 2.60 19.13
C GLU A 85 25.74 1.49 19.56
N ALA A 86 24.81 1.80 20.48
CA ALA A 86 23.75 0.89 20.90
C ALA A 86 22.87 0.44 19.72
N ALA A 87 22.49 1.38 18.84
CA ALA A 87 21.73 1.07 17.63
C ALA A 87 22.51 0.17 16.67
N GLU A 88 23.80 0.45 16.45
CA GLU A 88 24.68 -0.33 15.57
C GLU A 88 24.89 -1.75 16.07
N ALA A 89 25.04 -1.94 17.38
CA ALA A 89 25.22 -3.25 18.00
C ALA A 89 23.99 -4.16 17.82
N ILE A 90 22.77 -3.62 17.97
CA ILE A 90 21.55 -4.41 17.89
C ILE A 90 21.00 -4.55 16.47
N PHE A 91 21.30 -3.62 15.57
CA PHE A 91 20.69 -3.56 14.25
C PHE A 91 20.77 -4.91 13.49
N PRO A 92 21.90 -5.63 13.46
CA PRO A 92 22.02 -6.90 12.75
C PRO A 92 21.01 -7.97 13.19
N SER A 93 20.57 -7.97 14.46
CA SER A 93 19.65 -8.98 15.01
C SER A 93 18.21 -8.81 14.47
N MET A 94 17.78 -7.56 14.26
CA MET A 94 16.44 -7.24 13.73
C MET A 94 16.41 -7.02 12.21
N ALA A 95 17.53 -6.61 11.60
CA ALA A 95 17.63 -6.19 10.20
C ALA A 95 17.07 -7.23 9.21
N ARG A 96 17.43 -8.50 9.40
CA ARG A 96 16.99 -9.59 8.52
C ARG A 96 15.47 -9.81 8.58
N ALA A 97 14.88 -9.67 9.76
CA ALA A 97 13.43 -9.82 9.93
C ALA A 97 12.69 -8.65 9.30
N LEU A 98 13.20 -7.43 9.49
CA LEU A 98 12.66 -6.19 8.93
C LEU A 98 12.72 -6.19 7.40
N GLN A 99 13.90 -6.45 6.82
CA GLN A 99 14.07 -6.53 5.37
C GLN A 99 13.14 -7.58 4.74
N LYS A 100 13.01 -8.76 5.35
CA LYS A 100 12.09 -9.81 4.85
C LYS A 100 10.63 -9.37 4.91
N TYR A 101 10.22 -8.62 5.94
CA TYR A 101 8.88 -8.06 6.03
C TYR A 101 8.66 -7.02 4.92
N LEU A 102 9.55 -6.03 4.81
CA LEU A 102 9.47 -4.96 3.81
C LEU A 102 9.45 -5.48 2.38
N HIS A 103 10.23 -6.51 2.06
CA HIS A 103 10.18 -7.14 0.72
C HIS A 103 8.85 -7.87 0.47
N THR A 104 8.27 -8.50 1.49
CA THR A 104 7.00 -9.23 1.37
C THR A 104 5.83 -8.26 1.19
N THR A 105 5.88 -7.11 1.87
CA THR A 105 4.88 -6.03 1.78
C THR A 105 5.15 -5.04 0.65
N ARG A 106 6.24 -5.22 -0.11
CA ARG A 106 6.69 -4.35 -1.20
C ARG A 106 7.07 -2.92 -0.76
N GLN A 107 7.44 -2.73 0.50
CA GLN A 107 7.80 -1.45 1.11
C GLN A 107 9.30 -1.14 1.08
N GLN A 108 10.15 -2.00 0.51
CA GLN A 108 11.61 -1.84 0.53
C GLN A 108 12.14 -0.54 -0.13
N HIS A 109 11.38 0.04 -1.06
CA HIS A 109 11.75 1.29 -1.73
C HIS A 109 11.48 2.54 -0.87
N LEU A 110 10.67 2.40 0.19
CA LEU A 110 10.32 3.48 1.10
C LEU A 110 11.31 3.64 2.24
N HIS A 111 12.12 2.61 2.51
CA HIS A 111 12.98 2.55 3.68
C HIS A 111 14.41 2.16 3.28
N SER A 112 15.31 3.14 3.27
CA SER A 112 16.74 2.87 3.15
C SER A 112 17.30 2.31 4.46
N MET A 113 18.38 1.55 4.35
CA MET A 113 19.14 1.03 5.49
C MET A 113 19.51 2.15 6.48
N GLU A 114 20.01 3.27 5.96
CA GLU A 114 20.38 4.44 6.75
C GLU A 114 19.18 5.07 7.46
N SER A 115 18.04 5.24 6.78
CA SER A 115 16.84 5.82 7.38
C SER A 115 16.32 4.98 8.55
N ILE A 116 16.38 3.65 8.42
CA ILE A 116 15.94 2.73 9.48
C ILE A 116 16.88 2.85 10.69
N GLN A 117 18.19 2.90 10.45
CA GLN A 117 19.19 3.05 11.50
C GLN A 117 19.06 4.40 12.21
N GLN A 118 18.85 5.51 11.48
CA GLN A 118 18.60 6.83 12.06
C GLN A 118 17.33 6.86 12.92
N HIS A 119 16.26 6.20 12.47
CA HIS A 119 15.04 6.08 13.28
C HIS A 119 15.28 5.23 14.54
N LEU A 120 16.09 4.17 14.46
CA LEU A 120 16.46 3.36 15.61
C LEU A 120 17.25 4.16 16.65
N VAL A 121 18.24 4.94 16.23
CA VAL A 121 18.97 5.88 17.10
C VAL A 121 17.99 6.83 17.78
N PHE A 122 17.08 7.44 17.02
CA PHE A 122 16.05 8.32 17.57
C PHE A 122 15.15 7.61 18.59
N CYS A 123 14.77 6.35 18.36
CA CYS A 123 14.01 5.54 19.32
C CYS A 123 14.78 5.29 20.62
N ILE A 124 16.07 5.00 20.53
CA ILE A 124 16.93 4.75 21.71
C ILE A 124 17.12 6.03 22.51
N THR A 125 17.46 7.14 21.86
CA THR A 125 17.71 8.44 22.52
C THR A 125 16.50 8.97 23.27
N ASN A 126 15.28 8.65 22.83
CA ASN A 126 14.04 9.11 23.46
C ASN A 126 13.34 8.01 24.27
N ASN A 127 14.02 6.91 24.60
CA ASN A 127 13.48 5.78 25.38
C ASN A 127 12.12 5.27 24.85
N MET A 128 11.98 5.22 23.53
CA MET A 128 10.75 4.74 22.90
C MET A 128 10.60 3.22 22.99
N THR A 129 9.36 2.75 22.95
CA THR A 129 9.06 1.31 23.01
C THR A 129 9.35 0.62 21.66
N PRO A 130 9.58 -0.72 21.68
CA PRO A 130 9.68 -1.53 20.45
C PRO A 130 8.49 -1.32 19.50
N LYS A 131 7.29 -1.16 20.08
CA LYS A 131 6.06 -0.93 19.34
C LYS A 131 6.07 0.42 18.61
N ALA A 132 6.56 1.48 19.26
CA ALA A 132 6.67 2.80 18.64
C ALA A 132 7.63 2.79 17.44
N PHE A 133 8.76 2.09 17.53
CA PHE A 133 9.64 1.89 16.37
C PHE A 133 8.92 1.14 15.24
N LEU A 134 8.21 0.06 15.57
CA LEU A 134 7.50 -0.77 14.60
C LEU A 134 6.31 -0.08 13.91
N GLU A 135 5.66 0.89 14.55
CA GLU A 135 4.53 1.62 13.96
C GLU A 135 4.91 2.29 12.64
N SER A 136 6.15 2.75 12.49
CA SER A 136 6.65 3.36 11.25
C SER A 136 6.70 2.40 10.05
N TYR A 137 6.69 1.08 10.30
CA TYR A 137 6.79 0.04 9.27
C TYR A 137 5.54 -0.84 9.16
N LEU A 138 4.86 -1.12 10.27
CA LEU A 138 3.72 -2.04 10.34
C LEU A 138 2.38 -1.38 10.02
N THR A 139 2.27 -0.07 10.25
CA THR A 139 1.06 0.68 9.94
C THR A 139 1.12 1.05 8.47
N THR A 140 0.15 0.56 7.69
CA THR A 140 -0.10 1.07 6.34
C THR A 140 -0.71 2.47 6.47
N GLY A 141 0.11 3.44 6.86
CA GLY A 141 -0.26 4.85 6.79
C GLY A 141 -0.47 5.26 5.33
N PRO A 142 -1.15 6.40 5.07
CA PRO A 142 -1.22 6.97 3.73
C PRO A 142 0.19 7.02 3.11
N THR A 143 0.30 6.69 1.82
CA THR A 143 1.54 6.48 1.04
C THR A 143 2.34 7.78 0.81
N LEU A 144 2.44 8.62 1.84
CA LEU A 144 3.19 9.86 1.92
C LEU A 144 3.82 9.88 3.31
N GLN A 145 5.01 9.30 3.44
CA GLN A 145 5.78 9.38 4.67
C GLN A 145 6.48 10.74 4.73
N TYR A 146 6.07 11.54 5.72
CA TYR A 146 6.59 12.87 6.00
C TYR A 146 7.92 12.75 6.75
N GLY A 147 9.03 13.07 6.08
CA GLY A 147 10.33 13.27 6.74
C GLY A 147 10.39 14.61 7.48
N LYS A 148 11.25 14.69 8.51
CA LYS A 148 11.45 15.88 9.37
C LYS A 148 11.78 17.18 8.59
N ASP A 149 12.27 17.08 7.35
CA ASP A 149 12.69 18.22 6.53
C ASP A 149 11.63 18.79 5.57
N ARG A 150 10.39 18.27 5.53
CA ARG A 150 9.39 18.67 4.50
C ARG A 150 8.24 19.55 4.98
N TRP A 151 8.45 20.44 5.95
CA TRP A 151 7.46 21.52 6.25
C TRP A 151 7.20 22.45 5.04
N LEU A 152 8.07 22.43 4.02
CA LEU A 152 7.87 23.07 2.69
C LEU A 152 6.94 22.28 1.74
N ALA A 153 6.50 21.06 2.07
CA ALA A 153 5.55 20.26 1.27
C ALA A 153 4.13 20.86 1.19
N ARG A 154 3.90 22.05 1.77
CA ARG A 154 2.66 22.83 1.59
C ARG A 154 2.63 23.66 0.31
N GLN A 155 3.77 23.89 -0.35
CA GLN A 155 3.81 24.77 -1.52
C GLN A 155 3.81 23.98 -2.83
N TRP A 156 2.61 23.82 -3.40
CA TRP A 156 2.45 23.30 -4.76
C TRP A 156 2.51 24.45 -5.75
N THR A 157 3.29 24.29 -6.82
CA THR A 157 3.27 25.26 -7.93
C THR A 157 2.16 24.85 -8.89
N LEU A 158 1.12 25.68 -9.00
CA LEU A 158 0.06 25.51 -9.97
C LEU A 158 0.56 25.91 -11.36
N ILE A 159 0.56 24.95 -12.28
CA ILE A 159 0.86 25.16 -13.70
C ILE A 159 -0.43 24.90 -14.46
N SER A 160 -0.95 25.95 -15.09
CA SER A 160 -2.20 25.92 -15.84
C SER A 160 -2.05 26.75 -17.11
N GLU A 161 -2.55 26.24 -18.23
CA GLU A 161 -2.66 27.04 -19.47
C GLU A 161 -3.79 28.08 -19.37
N ALA A 162 -4.80 27.81 -18.54
CA ALA A 162 -5.87 28.75 -18.23
C ALA A 162 -5.46 29.70 -17.09
N SER A 163 -5.98 30.94 -17.11
CA SER A 163 -5.70 31.93 -16.07
C SER A 163 -6.02 31.42 -14.66
N VAL A 164 -5.03 31.47 -13.78
CA VAL A 164 -5.11 31.02 -12.38
C VAL A 164 -6.02 31.89 -11.51
N THR A 165 -6.41 33.07 -12.00
CA THR A 165 -7.35 33.97 -11.30
C THR A 165 -8.81 33.69 -11.65
N SER A 166 -9.06 32.82 -12.62
CA SER A 166 -10.41 32.45 -13.01
C SER A 166 -10.95 31.31 -12.13
N GLY A 167 -12.27 31.31 -11.89
CA GLY A 167 -12.92 30.23 -11.14
C GLY A 167 -12.77 28.88 -11.85
N LEU A 168 -12.70 27.79 -11.07
CA LEU A 168 -12.52 26.43 -11.58
C LEU A 168 -13.71 26.01 -12.46
N LYS A 169 -13.46 25.71 -13.73
CA LYS A 169 -14.48 25.26 -14.69
C LYS A 169 -14.50 23.73 -14.79
N ASP A 170 -15.60 23.18 -15.25
CA ASP A 170 -15.67 21.76 -15.59
C ASP A 170 -14.66 21.42 -16.71
N GLY A 171 -14.00 20.26 -16.60
CA GLY A 171 -13.02 19.81 -17.59
C GLY A 171 -11.70 20.60 -17.60
N THR A 172 -11.46 21.47 -16.61
CA THR A 172 -10.16 22.18 -16.50
C THR A 172 -9.07 21.18 -16.14
N ILE A 173 -7.99 21.20 -16.92
CA ILE A 173 -6.80 20.39 -16.67
C ILE A 173 -5.70 21.32 -16.19
N PHE A 174 -5.11 21.00 -15.04
CA PHE A 174 -3.97 21.73 -14.51
C PHE A 174 -3.00 20.77 -13.83
N LEU A 175 -1.76 21.22 -13.67
CA LEU A 175 -0.70 20.45 -13.08
C LEU A 175 -0.28 21.07 -11.75
N LEU A 176 -0.21 20.25 -10.71
CA LEU A 176 0.37 20.62 -9.43
C LEU A 176 1.78 20.03 -9.38
N LYS A 177 2.80 20.90 -9.50
CA LYS A 177 4.20 20.51 -9.47
C LYS A 177 4.79 20.74 -8.09
N PHE A 178 5.52 19.74 -7.60
CA PHE A 178 6.29 19.83 -6.37
C PHE A 178 7.64 19.15 -6.61
N ILE A 179 8.76 19.87 -6.51
CA ILE A 179 10.16 19.39 -6.62
C ILE A 179 10.33 18.15 -7.54
N ASP A 180 10.11 16.94 -7.00
CA ASP A 180 10.34 15.64 -7.67
C ASP A 180 9.07 14.96 -8.25
N PHE A 181 7.89 15.54 -8.08
CA PHE A 181 6.59 14.95 -8.46
C PHE A 181 5.71 15.96 -9.20
N SER A 182 4.83 15.43 -10.06
CA SER A 182 3.83 16.20 -10.79
C SER A 182 2.50 15.47 -10.77
N LEU A 183 1.43 16.17 -10.37
CA LEU A 183 0.07 15.65 -10.38
C LEU A 183 -0.72 16.32 -11.50
N VAL A 184 -1.26 15.52 -12.42
CA VAL A 184 -2.23 16.00 -13.41
C VAL A 184 -3.61 15.92 -12.80
N VAL A 185 -4.29 17.06 -12.69
CA VAL A 185 -5.62 17.17 -12.10
C VAL A 185 -6.62 17.53 -13.19
N THR A 186 -7.75 16.84 -13.22
CA THR A 186 -8.89 17.16 -14.07
C THR A 186 -10.09 17.48 -13.19
N SER A 187 -10.60 18.70 -13.26
CA SER A 187 -11.81 19.08 -12.54
C SER A 187 -13.04 18.49 -13.22
N LYS A 188 -13.93 17.92 -12.41
CA LYS A 188 -15.28 17.55 -12.84
C LYS A 188 -16.31 18.26 -11.97
N LYS A 189 -17.28 18.88 -12.61
CA LYS A 189 -18.44 19.46 -11.93
C LYS A 189 -19.32 18.35 -11.40
N ILE A 190 -19.55 18.35 -10.09
CA ILE A 190 -20.55 17.47 -9.47
C ILE A 190 -21.93 18.05 -9.81
N PRO A 191 -22.88 17.26 -10.32
CA PRO A 191 -24.23 17.75 -10.59
C PRO A 191 -24.90 18.14 -9.27
N TYR A 192 -25.41 19.37 -9.21
CA TYR A 192 -26.29 19.81 -8.13
C TYR A 192 -27.70 19.30 -8.43
N ILE A 193 -28.19 18.37 -7.61
CA ILE A 193 -29.54 17.82 -7.73
C ILE A 193 -30.42 18.56 -6.74
N GLN A 194 -31.34 19.38 -7.24
CA GLN A 194 -32.39 20.00 -6.44
C GLN A 194 -33.68 19.22 -6.67
N LEU A 195 -34.08 18.42 -5.67
CA LEU A 195 -35.39 17.78 -5.64
C LEU A 195 -36.38 18.74 -4.96
N ALA A 196 -37.48 19.04 -5.65
CA ALA A 196 -38.62 19.73 -5.08
C ALA A 196 -39.86 18.87 -5.34
N GLU A 197 -40.70 18.73 -4.32
CA GLU A 197 -42.01 18.08 -4.42
C GLU A 197 -43.07 19.18 -4.45
N GLU A 198 -43.88 19.19 -5.50
CA GLU A 198 -45.00 20.13 -5.63
C GLU A 198 -46.31 19.33 -5.59
N PHE A 199 -47.20 19.70 -4.67
CA PHE A 199 -48.53 19.11 -4.60
C PHE A 199 -49.40 19.71 -5.69
N ILE A 200 -49.78 18.91 -6.69
CA ILE A 200 -50.72 19.32 -7.73
C ILE A 200 -52.14 19.06 -7.22
N ASP A 201 -52.92 20.11 -6.98
CA ASP A 201 -54.34 19.98 -6.65
C ASP A 201 -55.08 19.38 -7.86
N PRO A 202 -55.76 18.22 -7.71
CA PRO A 202 -56.47 17.55 -8.80
C PRO A 202 -57.58 18.40 -9.45
N LYS A 203 -58.02 19.50 -8.81
CA LYS A 203 -59.02 20.41 -9.39
C LYS A 203 -58.47 21.34 -10.47
N THR A 204 -57.15 21.46 -10.59
CA THR A 204 -56.48 22.38 -11.51
C THR A 204 -55.86 21.66 -12.71
N ALA A 205 -55.98 20.33 -12.80
CA ALA A 205 -55.39 19.49 -13.85
C ALA A 205 -56.39 19.08 -14.95
N VAL A 206 -57.41 19.92 -15.21
CA VAL A 206 -58.33 19.83 -16.36
C VAL A 206 -58.13 21.03 -17.26
#